data_AF-A0A6B2LRY6-F1
#
_entry.id   AF-A0A6B2LRY6-F1
#
_cell.length_a   1.000
_cell.length_b   1.000
_cell.length_c   1.000
_cell.angle_alpha   90.00
_cell.angle_beta   90.00
_cell.angle_gamma   90.00
#
_symmetry.space_group_name_H-M   'P 1'
#
loop_
_entity.id
_entity.type
_entity.pdbx_description
1 polymer ?
#
loop_
_entity_poly.entity_id
_entity_poly.type
_entity_poly.pdbx_seq_one_letter_code
_entity_poly.pdbx_strand_id
1 'polypeptide(L)'
;MSLLTGTMDGKVLISDPRSPRSVESTIQAHMGKITDLASKGELFVTCGLCISGGPATVDEYIRIYDMRMMRPVSVLCFPPGPYLVKFHPLYSSVL
;
A
#
# COMPACT_ATOMS: atom_id res chain seq x y z
N MET A 1 5.17 -12.70 9.85
CA MET A 1 4.29 -12.67 8.67
C MET A 1 3.04 -11.91 9.08
N SER A 2 2.83 -10.72 8.52
CA SER A 2 1.75 -9.82 8.89
C SER A 2 0.63 -9.86 7.84
N LEU A 3 -0.61 -9.67 8.26
CA LEU A 3 -1.76 -9.52 7.38
C LEU A 3 -1.94 -8.03 7.05
N LEU A 4 -1.92 -7.70 5.75
CA LEU A 4 -2.13 -6.34 5.28
C LEU A 4 -3.54 -6.23 4.67
N THR A 5 -4.30 -5.21 5.08
CA THR A 5 -5.65 -4.97 4.57
C THR A 5 -5.75 -3.53 4.07
N GLY A 6 -6.01 -3.37 2.77
CA GLY A 6 -6.32 -2.07 2.16
C GLY A 6 -7.78 -1.69 2.38
N THR A 7 -8.03 -0.43 2.71
CA THR A 7 -9.38 0.08 3.00
C THR A 7 -9.89 1.03 1.91
N MET A 8 -11.19 1.30 1.95
CA MET A 8 -11.85 2.23 1.02
C MET A 8 -11.56 3.71 1.31
N ASP A 9 -11.04 4.02 2.50
CA ASP A 9 -10.55 5.34 2.91
C ASP A 9 -9.02 5.48 2.82
N GLY A 10 -8.38 4.57 2.07
CA GLY A 10 -7.00 4.77 1.61
C GLY A 10 -5.98 4.45 2.67
N LYS A 11 -6.37 3.65 3.66
CA LYS A 11 -5.51 3.17 4.73
C LYS A 11 -5.04 1.74 4.46
N VAL A 12 -3.90 1.41 5.04
CA VAL A 12 -3.42 0.05 5.18
C VAL A 12 -3.44 -0.30 6.65
N LEU A 13 -4.20 -1.34 7.00
CA LEU A 13 -4.23 -1.94 8.33
C LEU A 13 -3.26 -3.11 8.37
N ILE A 14 -2.53 -3.23 9.46
CA ILE A 14 -1.62 -4.36 9.70
C ILE A 14 -2.07 -5.08 10.95
N SER A 15 -2.19 -6.40 10.87
CA SER A 15 -2.57 -7.28 11.97
C SER A 15 -1.79 -8.60 11.97
N ASP A 16 -1.69 -9.27 13.12
CA ASP A 16 -1.22 -10.66 13.15
C ASP A 16 -2.27 -11.55 12.45
N PRO A 17 -1.89 -12.39 11.46
CA PRO A 17 -2.79 -13.35 10.82
C PRO A 17 -3.52 -14.28 11.80
N ARG A 18 -2.95 -14.54 12.97
CA ARG A 18 -3.55 -15.36 14.04
C ARG A 18 -4.67 -14.63 14.79
N SER A 19 -4.66 -13.30 14.78
CA SER A 19 -5.66 -12.45 15.43
C SER A 19 -6.05 -11.28 14.52
N PRO A 20 -6.68 -11.53 13.35
CA PRO A 20 -6.85 -10.55 12.29
C PRO A 20 -7.72 -9.35 12.68
N ARG A 21 -8.51 -9.47 13.75
CA ARG A 21 -9.32 -8.37 14.31
C ARG A 21 -8.52 -7.40 15.16
N SER A 22 -7.34 -7.79 15.63
CA SER A 22 -6.43 -6.94 16.40
C SER A 22 -5.53 -6.19 15.43
N VAL A 23 -5.90 -4.94 15.14
CA VAL A 23 -5.08 -4.05 14.31
C VAL A 23 -3.91 -3.57 15.14
N GLU A 24 -2.70 -3.96 14.74
CA GLU A 24 -1.45 -3.57 15.39
C GLU A 24 -1.06 -2.14 14.99
N SER A 25 -1.34 -1.78 13.73
CA SER A 25 -0.98 -0.47 13.20
C SER A 25 -1.78 -0.09 11.95
N THR A 26 -1.79 1.20 11.64
CA THR A 26 -2.55 1.78 10.54
C THR A 26 -1.74 2.89 9.87
N ILE A 27 -1.69 2.87 8.54
CA ILE A 27 -1.02 3.89 7.73
C ILE A 27 -2.03 4.54 6.80
N GLN A 28 -2.06 5.88 6.74
CA GLN A 28 -2.75 6.61 5.66
C GLN A 28 -1.88 6.55 4.39
N ALA A 29 -2.26 5.69 3.45
CA ALA A 29 -1.47 5.42 2.27
C ALA A 29 -1.94 6.20 1.04
N HIS A 30 -3.22 6.57 0.91
CA HIS A 30 -3.77 7.35 -0.21
C HIS A 30 -4.90 8.25 0.32
N MET A 31 -5.22 9.37 -0.33
CA MET A 31 -6.30 10.27 0.14
C MET A 31 -7.72 9.71 -0.14
N GLY A 32 -7.84 8.79 -1.09
CA GLY A 32 -9.08 8.12 -1.45
C GLY A 32 -9.06 6.65 -1.09
N LYS A 33 -8.95 5.75 -2.07
CA LYS A 33 -9.08 4.29 -1.90
C LYS A 33 -7.78 3.56 -2.25
N ILE A 34 -7.50 2.43 -1.60
CA ILE A 34 -6.49 1.47 -2.08
C ILE A 34 -7.07 0.68 -3.25
N THR A 35 -6.43 0.73 -4.43
CA THR A 35 -6.85 -0.08 -5.59
C THR A 35 -6.19 -1.44 -5.57
N ASP A 36 -4.90 -1.49 -5.24
CA ASP A 36 -4.14 -2.72 -5.13
C ASP A 36 -3.00 -2.59 -4.10
N LEU A 37 -2.65 -3.73 -3.51
CA LEU A 37 -1.67 -3.85 -2.45
C LEU A 37 -0.92 -5.17 -2.60
N ALA A 38 0.41 -5.11 -2.60
CA ALA A 38 1.26 -6.28 -2.66
C ALA A 38 2.37 -6.21 -1.61
N SER A 39 2.80 -7.35 -1.09
CA SER A 39 3.92 -7.46 -0.16
C SER A 39 4.91 -8.53 -0.59
N LYS A 40 6.18 -8.32 -0.24
CA LYS A 40 7.26 -9.30 -0.43
C LYS A 40 8.36 -9.03 0.60
N GLY A 41 8.64 -10.03 1.45
CA GLY A 41 9.56 -9.85 2.58
C GLY A 41 9.03 -8.79 3.55
N GLU A 42 9.89 -7.83 3.93
CA GLU A 42 9.55 -6.72 4.83
C GLU A 42 8.99 -5.48 4.11
N LEU A 43 8.83 -5.55 2.79
CA LEU A 43 8.31 -4.45 1.99
C LEU A 43 6.86 -4.69 1.59
N PHE A 44 6.10 -3.61 1.53
CA PHE A 44 4.82 -3.59 0.82
C PHE A 44 4.69 -2.34 -0.03
N VAL A 45 3.86 -2.46 -1.05
CA VAL A 45 3.59 -1.40 -2.02
C VAL A 45 2.10 -1.19 -2.18
N THR A 46 1.70 0.05 -2.43
CA THR A 46 0.31 0.41 -2.68
C THR A 46 0.19 1.34 -3.88
N CYS A 47 -0.90 1.15 -4.62
CA CYS A 47 -1.45 2.16 -5.51
C CYS A 47 -2.91 2.43 -5.15
N GLY A 48 -3.43 3.57 -5.59
CA GLY A 48 -4.69 4.05 -5.09
C GLY A 48 -5.27 5.21 -5.87
N LEU A 49 -6.39 5.69 -5.34
CA LEU A 49 -7.10 6.85 -5.83
C LEU A 49 -7.00 7.98 -4.82
N CYS A 50 -7.10 9.20 -5.33
CA CYS A 50 -7.37 10.40 -4.56
C CYS A 50 -8.85 10.79 -4.71
N ILE A 51 -9.52 11.03 -3.58
CA ILE A 51 -10.90 11.54 -3.53
C ILE A 51 -10.89 12.77 -2.62
N SER A 52 -10.92 13.96 -3.21
CA SER A 52 -10.91 15.23 -2.48
C SER A 52 -12.08 16.11 -2.90
N GLY A 53 -13.27 15.78 -2.42
CA GLY A 53 -14.50 16.56 -2.65
C GLY A 53 -15.05 16.54 -4.09
N GLY A 54 -14.50 15.69 -4.97
CA GLY A 54 -14.90 15.54 -6.37
C GLY A 54 -14.79 14.10 -6.87
N PRO A 55 -14.81 13.88 -8.19
CA PRO A 55 -14.61 12.56 -8.78
C PRO A 55 -13.30 11.93 -8.33
N ALA A 56 -13.29 10.61 -8.18
CA ALA A 56 -12.06 9.89 -7.86
C ALA A 56 -11.05 9.99 -9.01
N THR A 57 -9.80 10.30 -8.69
CA THR A 57 -8.67 10.36 -9.63
C THR A 57 -7.63 9.31 -9.26
N VAL A 58 -6.93 8.74 -10.24
CA VAL A 58 -5.86 7.77 -9.98
C VAL A 58 -4.62 8.51 -9.51
N ASP A 59 -4.00 8.05 -8.42
CA ASP A 59 -2.72 8.60 -7.99
C ASP A 59 -1.62 8.27 -9.00
N GLU A 60 -0.81 9.23 -9.43
CA GLU A 60 0.25 9.01 -10.42
C GLU A 60 1.56 8.45 -9.81
N TYR A 61 1.43 7.61 -8.79
CA TYR A 61 2.56 7.04 -8.07
C TYR A 61 2.25 5.72 -7.38
N ILE A 62 3.32 4.97 -7.09
CA ILE A 62 3.30 3.78 -6.24
C ILE A 62 4.07 4.13 -4.97
N ARG A 63 3.47 3.94 -3.79
CA ARG A 63 4.16 4.14 -2.51
C ARG A 63 4.79 2.83 -2.04
N ILE A 64 6.04 2.90 -1.61
CA ILE A 64 6.82 1.78 -1.06
C ILE A 64 7.00 2.01 0.43
N TYR A 65 6.74 0.96 1.21
CA TYR A 65 6.80 0.99 2.66
C TYR A 65 7.66 -0.15 3.18
N ASP A 66 8.33 0.10 4.31
CA ASP A 66 8.96 -0.93 5.13
C ASP A 66 8.06 -1.21 6.34
N MET A 67 7.65 -2.47 6.50
CA MET A 67 6.74 -2.93 7.57
C MET A 67 7.33 -2.75 8.97
N ARG A 68 8.66 -2.68 9.11
CA ARG A 68 9.30 -2.51 10.42
C ARG A 68 9.23 -1.06 10.89
N MET A 69 9.35 -0.13 9.94
CA MET A 69 9.35 1.31 10.23
C MET A 69 7.97 1.95 10.12
N MET A 70 7.01 1.27 9.48
CA MET A 70 5.63 1.74 9.36
C MET A 70 5.50 3.11 8.70
N ARG A 71 6.42 3.42 7.78
CA ARG A 71 6.48 4.69 7.06
C ARG A 71 6.85 4.47 5.59
N PRO A 72 6.47 5.39 4.69
CA PRO A 72 6.92 5.31 3.31
C PRO A 72 8.44 5.47 3.27
N VAL A 73 9.11 4.55 2.57
CA VAL A 73 10.57 4.57 2.35
C VAL A 73 10.93 5.14 0.98
N SER A 74 10.03 5.03 0.01
CA SER A 74 10.21 5.59 -1.33
C SER A 74 8.86 5.74 -2.04
N VAL A 75 8.83 6.56 -3.09
CA VAL A 75 7.68 6.77 -3.97
C VAL A 75 8.18 6.66 -5.41
N LEU A 76 7.56 5.80 -6.21
CA LEU A 76 7.84 5.67 -7.63
C LEU A 76 6.82 6.47 -8.42
N CYS A 77 7.28 7.43 -9.22
CA CYS A 77 6.44 8.15 -10.16
C CYS A 77 5.95 7.21 -11.26
N PHE A 78 4.64 7.20 -11.50
CA PHE A 78 4.00 6.43 -12.56
C PHE A 78 2.88 7.30 -13.20
N PRO A 79 3.25 8.23 -14.10
CA PRO A 79 2.31 9.18 -14.70
C PRO A 79 1.07 8.57 -15.37
N PRO A 80 1.11 7.36 -15.97
CA PRO A 80 -0.09 6.75 -16.55
C PRO A 80 -1.19 6.39 -15.53
N GLY A 81 -0.90 6.43 -14.22
CA GLY A 81 -1.83 6.03 -13.16
C GLY A 81 -1.83 4.50 -12.95
N PRO A 82 -1.10 3.97 -11.94
CA PRO A 82 -1.11 2.55 -11.65
C PRO A 82 -2.41 2.18 -10.95
N TYR A 83 -3.05 1.11 -11.42
CA TYR A 83 -4.24 0.55 -10.78
C TYR A 83 -3.97 -0.79 -10.09
N LEU A 84 -2.98 -1.54 -10.60
CA LEU A 84 -2.55 -2.84 -10.11
C LEU A 84 -1.03 -2.83 -9.89
N VAL A 85 -0.56 -3.56 -8.89
CA VAL A 85 0.85 -3.68 -8.55
C VAL A 85 1.18 -5.09 -8.08
N LYS A 86 2.32 -5.61 -8.55
CA LYS A 86 2.81 -6.93 -8.13
C LYS A 86 4.32 -6.95 -8.13
N PHE A 87 4.90 -7.64 -7.15
CA PHE A 87 6.32 -7.94 -7.18
C PHE A 87 6.65 -8.98 -8.24
N HIS A 88 7.74 -8.77 -8.96
CA HIS A 88 8.28 -9.81 -9.83
C HIS A 88 8.62 -11.05 -8.98
N PRO A 89 8.22 -12.27 -9.39
CA PRO A 89 8.38 -13.47 -8.56
C PRO A 89 9.84 -13.77 -8.25
N LEU A 90 10.72 -13.63 -9.25
CA LEU A 90 12.13 -14.02 -9.15
C LEU A 90 13.08 -12.94 -8.62
N TYR A 91 12.68 -11.66 -8.63
CA TYR A 91 13.54 -10.58 -8.16
C TYR A 91 13.11 -10.14 -6.77
N SER A 92 14.00 -10.25 -5.78
CA SER A 92 13.83 -9.58 -4.50
C SER A 92 14.46 -8.20 -4.58
N SER A 93 13.70 -7.16 -4.29
CA SER A 93 14.27 -5.82 -4.10
C SER A 93 15.16 -5.85 -2.85
N VAL A 94 16.48 -5.92 -3.05
CA VAL A 94 17.47 -5.54 -2.04
C VAL A 94 17.66 -4.05 -2.25
N LEU A 95 16.97 -3.26 -1.43
CA LEU A 95 17.21 -1.82 -1.29
C LEU A 95 18.26 -1.62 -0.20
#